data_AF-A0A4V0HCY7-F1
#
_entry.id   AF-A0A4V0HCY7-F1
#
_cell.length_a   1.000
_cell.length_b   1.000
_cell.length_c   1.000
_cell.angle_alpha   90.00
_cell.angle_beta   90.00
_cell.angle_gamma   90.00
#
_symmetry.space_group_name_H-M   'P 1'
#
loop_
_entity.id
_entity.type
_entity.pdbx_description
1 polymer ?
#
loop_
_entity_poly.entity_id
_entity_poly.type
_entity_poly.pdbx_seq_one_letter_code
_entity_poly.pdbx_strand_id
1 'polypeptide(L)'
;MKKTFFQKTYSVIETSFFLGFTSMFLYIGVLLLKISIGSISIEPLDRLINIFLQYLSIFLHYLKFLTYGILMIPITLLLTEFIIRIRQDNFWNYFKSLHQTRYLRQFLKQEEKSESVISIDDQTTVTKVNPILEQFNQAIEKCLVDVRNKSVIIYIQYPKTQQSQKLLKDMEEHIKEEVSNQNPNYYFSAPDREGNSIWYIGTRR
;
A
#
# COMPACT_ATOMS: atom_id res chain seq x y z
N MET A 1 -21.12 2.70 -9.17
CA MET A 1 -19.76 3.19 -9.44
C MET A 1 -18.73 2.07 -9.50
N LYS A 2 -17.92 2.04 -10.56
CA LYS A 2 -16.85 1.05 -10.74
C LYS A 2 -15.49 1.71 -10.46
N LYS A 3 -14.63 1.02 -9.70
CA LYS A 3 -13.22 1.44 -9.48
C LYS A 3 -12.51 1.69 -10.80
N THR A 4 -11.74 2.77 -10.86
CA THR A 4 -10.87 3.08 -12.01
C THR A 4 -9.72 2.08 -12.09
N PHE A 5 -9.00 2.05 -13.22
CA PHE A 5 -7.85 1.15 -13.38
C PHE A 5 -6.79 1.44 -12.30
N PHE A 6 -6.43 2.71 -12.10
CA PHE A 6 -5.58 3.17 -11.00
C PHE A 6 -6.03 2.61 -9.64
N GLN A 7 -7.31 2.75 -9.29
CA GLN A 7 -7.81 2.29 -8.00
C GLN A 7 -7.76 0.77 -7.81
N LYS A 8 -7.84 0.00 -8.90
CA LYS A 8 -7.73 -1.46 -8.86
C LYS A 8 -6.28 -1.92 -8.75
N THR A 9 -5.38 -1.27 -9.48
CA THR A 9 -3.98 -1.70 -9.58
C THR A 9 -3.10 -1.15 -8.46
N TYR A 10 -3.45 -0.03 -7.83
CA TYR A 10 -2.64 0.62 -6.80
C TYR A 10 -2.18 -0.35 -5.70
N SER A 11 -3.11 -1.07 -5.06
CA SER A 11 -2.78 -1.99 -3.97
C SER A 11 -1.94 -3.17 -4.46
N VAL A 12 -2.22 -3.68 -5.66
CA VAL A 12 -1.45 -4.78 -6.25
C VAL A 12 -0.02 -4.32 -6.54
N ILE A 13 0.16 -3.12 -7.07
CA ILE A 13 1.48 -2.54 -7.35
C ILE A 13 2.26 -2.34 -6.05
N GLU A 14 1.64 -1.73 -5.03
CA GLU A 14 2.26 -1.49 -3.72
C GLU A 14 2.71 -2.79 -3.05
N THR A 15 1.82 -3.79 -2.95
CA THR A 15 2.15 -5.10 -2.36
C THR A 15 3.20 -5.85 -3.17
N SER A 16 3.12 -5.81 -4.52
CA SER A 16 4.10 -6.50 -5.37
C SER A 16 5.49 -5.89 -5.28
N PHE A 17 5.60 -4.56 -5.19
CA PHE A 17 6.90 -3.92 -4.94
C PHE A 17 7.45 -4.31 -3.57
N PHE A 18 6.64 -4.25 -2.51
CA PHE A 18 7.08 -4.64 -1.17
C PHE A 18 7.58 -6.10 -1.15
N LEU A 19 6.81 -7.02 -1.74
CA LEU A 19 7.21 -8.43 -1.83
C LEU A 19 8.44 -8.64 -2.73
N GLY A 20 8.52 -7.91 -3.84
CA GLY A 20 9.65 -7.98 -4.77
C GLY A 20 10.95 -7.48 -4.12
N PHE A 21 10.91 -6.37 -3.38
CA PHE A 21 12.07 -5.86 -2.66
C PHE A 21 12.47 -6.77 -1.50
N THR A 22 11.54 -7.30 -0.71
CA THR A 22 11.87 -8.27 0.35
C THR A 22 12.50 -9.54 -0.23
N SER A 23 11.99 -10.05 -1.35
CA SER A 23 12.60 -11.15 -2.10
C SER A 23 14.02 -10.82 -2.61
N MET A 24 14.23 -9.61 -3.12
CA MET A 24 15.55 -9.13 -3.55
C MET A 24 16.56 -9.07 -2.40
N PHE A 25 16.16 -8.55 -1.23
CA PHE A 25 17.02 -8.55 -0.04
C PHE A 25 17.36 -9.96 0.41
N LEU A 26 16.40 -10.88 0.38
CA LEU A 26 16.64 -12.29 0.69
C LEU A 26 17.63 -12.91 -0.30
N TYR A 27 17.50 -12.64 -1.60
CA TYR A 27 18.45 -13.10 -2.62
C TYR A 27 19.87 -12.60 -2.35
N ILE A 28 20.03 -11.31 -2.04
CA ILE A 28 21.33 -10.72 -1.69
C ILE A 28 21.90 -11.39 -0.43
N GLY A 29 21.09 -11.57 0.61
CA GLY A 29 21.53 -12.22 1.85
C GLY A 29 22.02 -13.65 1.63
N VAL A 30 21.29 -14.44 0.82
CA VAL A 30 21.68 -15.81 0.49
C VAL A 30 22.92 -15.85 -0.41
N LEU A 31 23.07 -14.88 -1.32
CA LEU A 31 24.26 -14.75 -2.16
C LEU A 31 25.50 -14.45 -1.31
N LEU A 32 25.40 -13.52 -0.36
CA LEU A 32 26.47 -13.22 0.59
C LEU A 32 26.82 -14.44 1.44
N LEU A 33 25.81 -15.17 1.94
CA LEU A 33 26.02 -16.42 2.67
C LEU A 33 26.76 -17.48 1.83
N LYS A 34 26.41 -17.62 0.54
CA LYS A 34 27.13 -18.52 -0.38
C LYS A 34 28.60 -18.14 -0.51
N ILE A 35 28.89 -16.85 -0.68
CA ILE A 35 30.27 -16.35 -0.81
C ILE A 35 31.05 -16.62 0.48
N SER A 36 30.47 -16.32 1.64
CA SER A 36 31.11 -16.55 2.94
C SER A 36 31.45 -18.02 3.16
N ILE A 37 30.50 -18.94 2.88
CA ILE A 37 30.74 -20.38 3.02
C ILE A 37 31.76 -20.88 2.00
N GLY A 38 31.74 -20.36 0.77
CA GLY A 38 32.72 -20.71 -0.27
C GLY A 38 34.15 -20.29 0.06
N SER A 39 34.34 -19.35 0.99
CA SER A 39 35.67 -18.92 1.45
C SER A 39 36.25 -19.78 2.58
N ILE A 40 35.44 -20.69 3.16
CA ILE A 40 35.86 -21.60 4.22
C ILE A 40 36.57 -22.80 3.56
N SER A 41 37.85 -23.00 3.86
CA SER A 41 38.61 -24.19 3.47
C SER A 41 38.91 -25.04 4.70
N ILE A 42 38.16 -26.13 4.88
CA ILE A 42 38.37 -27.10 5.97
C ILE A 42 38.44 -28.47 5.31
N GLU A 43 39.66 -28.94 5.07
CA GLU A 43 39.98 -30.18 4.33
C GLU A 43 39.05 -31.37 4.61
N PRO A 44 38.75 -31.76 5.88
CA PRO A 44 37.86 -32.89 6.15
C PRO A 44 36.39 -32.64 5.81
N LEU A 45 35.97 -31.37 5.65
CA LEU A 45 34.59 -30.96 5.44
C LEU A 45 34.32 -30.44 4.01
N ASP A 46 35.34 -30.25 3.18
CA ASP A 46 35.24 -29.65 1.85
C ASP A 46 34.20 -30.36 0.96
N ARG A 47 34.10 -31.69 1.03
CA ARG A 47 33.09 -32.45 0.27
C ARG A 47 31.66 -32.06 0.68
N LEU A 48 31.40 -31.92 1.98
CA LEU A 48 30.08 -31.53 2.50
C LEU A 48 29.77 -30.07 2.17
N ILE A 49 30.76 -29.18 2.32
CA ILE A 49 30.66 -27.77 1.95
C ILE A 49 30.31 -27.62 0.47
N ASN A 50 30.99 -28.34 -0.42
CA ASN A 50 30.74 -28.29 -1.86
C ASN A 50 29.33 -28.78 -2.24
N ILE A 51 28.84 -29.86 -1.62
CA ILE A 51 27.46 -30.33 -1.82
C ILE A 51 26.47 -29.26 -1.35
N PHE A 52 26.69 -28.67 -0.18
CA PHE A 52 25.84 -27.60 0.35
C PHE A 52 25.82 -26.37 -0.59
N LEU A 53 26.99 -25.93 -1.08
CA LEU A 53 27.12 -24.83 -2.03
C LEU A 53 26.38 -25.11 -3.35
N GLN A 54 26.36 -26.36 -3.80
CA GLN A 54 25.60 -26.76 -5.00
C GLN A 54 24.10 -26.60 -4.79
N TYR A 55 23.55 -27.13 -3.69
CA TYR A 55 22.13 -26.96 -3.34
C TYR A 55 21.77 -25.48 -3.15
N LEU A 56 22.63 -24.72 -2.48
CA LEU A 56 22.46 -23.29 -2.29
C LEU A 56 22.45 -22.53 -3.63
N SER A 57 23.27 -22.96 -4.59
CA SER A 57 23.30 -22.39 -5.94
C SER A 57 22.02 -22.66 -6.72
N ILE A 58 21.45 -23.86 -6.59
CA ILE A 58 20.15 -24.21 -7.20
C ILE A 58 19.05 -23.36 -6.56
N PHE A 59 19.04 -23.26 -5.23
CA PHE A 59 18.08 -22.42 -4.50
C PHE A 59 18.16 -20.95 -4.92
N LEU A 60 19.37 -20.38 -5.03
CA LEU A 60 19.59 -19.01 -5.53
C LEU A 60 19.05 -18.81 -6.94
N HIS A 61 19.15 -19.81 -7.81
CA HIS A 61 18.62 -19.73 -9.17
C HIS A 61 17.09 -19.60 -9.17
N TYR A 62 16.40 -20.44 -8.40
CA TYR A 62 14.94 -20.37 -8.27
C TYR A 62 14.48 -19.08 -7.60
N LEU A 63 15.17 -18.67 -6.53
CA LEU A 63 14.87 -17.43 -5.84
C LEU A 63 15.03 -16.21 -6.77
N LYS A 64 16.09 -16.17 -7.58
CA LYS A 64 16.30 -15.12 -8.58
C LYS A 64 15.14 -15.07 -9.59
N PHE A 65 14.71 -16.22 -10.11
CA PHE A 65 13.58 -16.28 -11.04
C PHE A 65 12.28 -15.78 -10.39
N LEU A 66 12.03 -16.17 -9.13
CA LEU A 66 10.89 -15.69 -8.35
C LEU A 66 10.93 -14.17 -8.16
N THR A 67 12.07 -13.60 -7.77
CA THR A 67 12.25 -12.15 -7.60
C THR A 67 11.92 -11.40 -8.90
N TYR A 68 12.44 -11.85 -10.04
CA TYR A 68 12.12 -11.25 -11.34
C TYR A 68 10.64 -11.39 -11.67
N GLY A 69 10.03 -12.56 -11.49
CA GLY A 69 8.61 -12.79 -11.76
C GLY A 69 7.71 -11.82 -10.98
N ILE A 70 7.97 -11.64 -9.68
CA ILE A 70 7.19 -10.76 -8.81
C ILE A 70 7.36 -9.29 -9.24
N LEU A 71 8.57 -8.84 -9.58
CA LEU A 71 8.84 -7.46 -9.99
C LEU A 71 8.29 -7.11 -11.39
N MET A 72 8.10 -8.09 -12.27
CA MET A 72 7.52 -7.85 -13.61
C MET A 72 6.03 -7.46 -13.55
N ILE A 73 5.28 -7.98 -12.58
CA ILE A 73 3.85 -7.68 -12.39
C ILE A 73 3.61 -6.16 -12.22
N PRO A 74 4.19 -5.46 -11.22
CA PRO A 74 3.94 -4.04 -11.03
C PRO A 74 4.45 -3.21 -12.22
N ILE A 75 5.55 -3.60 -12.87
CA ILE A 75 6.08 -2.90 -14.05
C ILE A 75 5.06 -2.91 -15.19
N THR A 76 4.49 -4.08 -15.51
CA THR A 76 3.49 -4.19 -16.59
C THR A 76 2.21 -3.41 -16.29
N LEU A 77 1.76 -3.41 -15.02
CA LEU A 77 0.59 -2.62 -14.60
C LEU A 77 0.84 -1.12 -14.68
N LEU A 78 2.02 -0.65 -14.28
CA LEU A 78 2.43 0.75 -14.39
C LEU A 78 2.51 1.21 -15.85
N LEU A 79 3.14 0.43 -16.72
CA LEU A 79 3.20 0.72 -18.15
C LEU A 79 1.80 0.82 -18.75
N THR A 80 0.90 -0.07 -18.36
CA THR A 80 -0.50 -0.03 -18.82
C THR A 80 -1.20 1.24 -18.37
N GLU A 81 -1.08 1.62 -17.09
CA GLU A 81 -1.67 2.88 -16.57
C GLU A 81 -1.07 4.11 -17.27
N PHE A 82 0.24 4.12 -17.52
CA PHE A 82 0.88 5.22 -18.25
C PHE A 82 0.40 5.33 -19.69
N ILE A 83 0.22 4.22 -20.40
CA ILE A 83 -0.36 4.23 -21.76
C ILE A 83 -1.79 4.78 -21.73
N ILE A 84 -2.61 4.35 -20.76
CA ILE A 84 -3.98 4.87 -20.59
C ILE A 84 -3.96 6.39 -20.34
N ARG A 85 -3.08 6.85 -19.44
CA ARG A 85 -2.94 8.27 -19.08
C ARG A 85 -2.49 9.11 -20.26
N ILE A 86 -1.48 8.68 -21.02
CA ILE A 86 -1.00 9.42 -22.19
C ILE A 86 -2.09 9.55 -23.26
N ARG A 87 -2.92 8.50 -23.45
CA ARG A 87 -3.98 8.52 -24.47
C ARG A 87 -5.22 9.32 -24.08
N GLN A 88 -5.54 9.40 -22.79
CA GLN A 88 -6.84 9.90 -22.32
C GLN A 88 -6.73 11.10 -21.36
N ASP A 89 -5.54 11.40 -20.85
CA ASP A 89 -5.32 12.32 -19.74
C ASP A 89 -3.89 12.92 -19.77
N ASN A 90 -3.44 13.51 -18.66
CA ASN A 90 -2.05 13.94 -18.48
C ASN A 90 -1.28 12.94 -17.62
N PHE A 91 -0.05 12.61 -18.03
CA PHE A 91 0.90 11.83 -17.25
C PHE A 91 1.11 12.38 -15.83
N TRP A 92 1.20 13.71 -15.67
CA TRP A 92 1.38 14.36 -14.37
C TRP A 92 0.24 14.08 -13.39
N ASN A 93 -0.96 13.75 -13.89
CA ASN A 93 -2.10 13.45 -13.02
C ASN A 93 -1.92 12.11 -12.28
N TYR A 94 -1.10 11.19 -12.78
CA TYR A 94 -0.75 9.98 -12.05
C TYR A 94 0.00 10.32 -10.75
N PHE A 95 1.03 11.18 -10.83
CA PHE A 95 1.76 11.63 -9.64
C PHE A 95 0.89 12.44 -8.69
N LYS A 96 -0.02 13.28 -9.21
CA LYS A 96 -1.01 13.97 -8.37
C LYS A 96 -1.91 12.97 -7.64
N SER A 97 -2.37 11.93 -8.31
CA SER A 97 -3.19 10.86 -7.72
C SER A 97 -2.45 10.15 -6.58
N LEU A 98 -1.17 9.82 -6.79
CA LEU A 98 -0.31 9.24 -5.74
C LEU A 98 -0.15 10.19 -4.54
N HIS A 99 0.19 11.45 -4.80
CA HIS A 99 0.43 12.44 -3.76
C HIS A 99 -0.83 12.71 -2.93
N GLN A 100 -1.97 12.99 -3.60
CA GLN A 100 -3.25 13.23 -2.92
C GLN A 100 -3.74 11.98 -2.18
N THR A 101 -3.53 10.78 -2.73
CA THR A 101 -3.84 9.53 -2.00
C THR A 101 -3.07 9.45 -0.69
N ARG A 102 -1.75 9.69 -0.72
CA ARG A 102 -0.91 9.64 0.49
C ARG A 102 -1.32 10.71 1.49
N TYR A 103 -1.55 11.93 1.01
CA TYR A 103 -1.97 13.04 1.87
C TYR A 103 -3.32 12.76 2.53
N LEU A 104 -4.32 12.35 1.75
CA LEU A 104 -5.66 12.08 2.28
C LEU A 104 -5.64 10.95 3.32
N ARG A 105 -4.82 9.90 3.09
CA ARG A 105 -4.60 8.85 4.09
C ARG A 105 -4.00 9.40 5.39
N GLN A 106 -3.02 10.30 5.29
CA GLN A 106 -2.40 10.93 6.48
C GLN A 106 -3.38 11.83 7.22
N PHE A 107 -4.13 12.66 6.50
CA PHE A 107 -5.16 13.54 7.07
C PHE A 107 -6.26 12.76 7.80
N LEU A 108 -6.69 11.65 7.21
CA LEU A 108 -7.76 10.83 7.77
C LEU A 108 -7.31 9.91 8.91
N LYS A 109 -6.01 9.58 8.99
CA LYS A 109 -5.50 8.65 9.99
C LYS A 109 -5.69 9.22 11.39
N GLN A 110 -6.42 8.49 12.23
CA GLN A 110 -6.60 8.87 13.63
C GLN A 110 -5.41 8.38 14.45
N GLU A 111 -4.83 9.27 15.25
CA GLU A 111 -3.76 8.90 16.17
C GLU A 111 -4.32 7.99 17.27
N GLU A 112 -3.73 6.80 17.37
CA GLU A 112 -3.98 5.88 18.47
C GLU A 112 -3.25 6.42 19.70
N LYS A 113 -3.95 7.19 20.54
CA LYS A 113 -3.48 7.42 21.91
C LYS A 113 -3.56 6.10 22.66
N SER A 114 -2.46 5.34 22.63
CA SER A 114 -2.25 4.19 23.51
C SER A 114 -2.16 4.72 24.94
N GLU A 115 -3.27 4.74 25.65
CA GLU A 115 -3.22 4.84 27.10
C GLU A 115 -2.58 3.55 27.62
N SER A 116 -1.33 3.65 28.08
CA SER A 116 -0.65 2.57 28.77
C SER A 116 -1.31 2.40 30.14
N VAL A 117 -2.29 1.51 30.23
CA VAL A 117 -2.86 1.12 31.52
C VAL A 117 -1.87 0.16 32.17
N ILE A 118 -1.16 0.62 33.20
CA ILE A 118 -0.32 -0.23 34.04
C ILE A 118 -1.27 -1.01 34.96
N SER A 119 -1.55 -2.27 34.64
CA SER A 119 -2.20 -3.20 35.57
C SER A 119 -1.18 -3.60 36.65
N ILE A 120 -1.54 -3.37 37.92
CA ILE A 120 -0.65 -3.54 39.08
C ILE A 120 -0.28 -5.01 39.35
N ASP A 121 -1.01 -5.97 38.79
CA ASP A 121 -0.85 -7.41 39.10
C ASP A 121 0.01 -8.22 38.12
N ASP A 122 0.30 -7.73 36.92
CA ASP A 122 1.13 -8.46 35.95
C ASP A 122 2.05 -7.48 35.21
N GLN A 123 3.35 -7.78 35.19
CA GLN A 123 4.42 -7.04 34.49
C GLN A 123 4.30 -7.13 32.97
N THR A 124 3.11 -6.90 32.42
CA THR A 124 2.81 -6.82 31.00
C THR A 124 2.10 -5.52 30.72
N THR A 125 2.80 -4.59 30.07
CA THR A 125 2.20 -3.41 29.44
C THR A 125 1.28 -3.88 28.31
N VAL A 126 -0.01 -4.06 28.60
CA VAL A 126 -1.01 -4.31 27.56
C VAL A 126 -1.34 -2.97 26.92
N THR A 127 -0.75 -2.71 25.75
CA THR A 127 -1.17 -1.62 24.87
C THR A 127 -2.63 -1.87 24.48
N LYS A 128 -3.56 -1.22 25.17
CA LYS A 128 -4.99 -1.33 24.85
C LYS A 128 -5.28 -0.47 23.63
N VAL A 129 -5.01 -1.03 22.45
CA VAL A 129 -5.37 -0.42 21.18
C VAL A 129 -6.90 -0.30 21.13
N ASN A 130 -7.40 0.88 20.78
CA ASN A 130 -8.85 1.06 20.61
C ASN A 130 -9.28 0.34 19.31
N PRO A 131 -10.04 -0.76 19.38
CA PRO A 131 -10.39 -1.55 18.20
C PRO A 131 -11.24 -0.77 17.19
N ILE A 132 -11.90 0.31 17.62
CA ILE A 132 -12.68 1.21 16.76
C ILE A 132 -11.76 2.03 15.86
N LEU A 133 -10.69 2.58 16.43
CA LEU A 133 -9.71 3.41 15.70
C LEU A 133 -8.88 2.53 14.76
N GLU A 134 -8.49 1.33 15.21
CA GLU A 134 -7.78 0.38 14.36
C GLU A 134 -8.59 0.02 13.11
N GLN A 135 -9.86 -0.35 13.27
CA GLN A 135 -10.73 -0.70 12.14
C GLN A 135 -11.02 0.50 11.23
N PHE A 136 -11.10 1.70 11.79
CA PHE A 136 -11.23 2.93 11.01
C PHE A 136 -9.97 3.16 10.17
N ASN A 137 -8.79 3.12 10.80
CA ASN A 137 -7.49 3.30 10.14
C ASN A 137 -7.27 2.25 9.03
N GLN A 138 -7.62 0.98 9.26
CA GLN A 138 -7.57 -0.07 8.23
C GLN A 138 -8.46 0.22 7.01
N ALA A 139 -9.59 0.90 7.21
CA ALA A 139 -10.46 1.34 6.11
C ALA A 139 -9.86 2.54 5.36
N ILE A 140 -9.28 3.49 6.10
CA ILE A 140 -8.59 4.66 5.54
C ILE A 140 -7.36 4.27 4.71
N GLU A 141 -6.62 3.24 5.09
CA GLU A 141 -5.49 2.73 4.28
C GLU A 141 -5.90 2.29 2.87
N LYS A 142 -7.17 1.94 2.67
CA LYS A 142 -7.73 1.57 1.36
C LYS A 142 -8.30 2.76 0.59
N CYS A 143 -8.20 3.97 1.14
CA CYS A 143 -8.59 5.20 0.48
C CYS A 143 -7.68 5.49 -0.71
N LEU A 144 -8.27 5.93 -1.82
CA LEU A 144 -7.59 6.20 -3.10
C LEU A 144 -8.19 7.43 -3.78
N VAL A 145 -7.32 8.30 -4.29
CA VAL A 145 -7.71 9.50 -5.04
C VAL A 145 -7.19 9.34 -6.48
N ASP A 146 -8.09 9.29 -7.45
CA ASP A 146 -7.76 9.30 -8.88
C ASP A 146 -8.06 10.68 -9.48
N VAL A 147 -7.02 11.48 -9.67
CA VAL A 147 -7.09 12.79 -10.31
C VAL A 147 -7.00 12.60 -11.82
N ARG A 148 -7.95 13.14 -12.56
CA ARG A 148 -7.95 13.21 -14.04
C ARG A 148 -8.27 14.62 -14.49
N ASN A 149 -7.93 14.97 -15.73
CA ASN A 149 -8.15 16.31 -16.29
C ASN A 149 -9.60 16.80 -16.25
N LYS A 150 -10.58 15.89 -16.29
CA LYS A 150 -12.02 16.22 -16.29
C LYS A 150 -12.68 16.00 -14.93
N SER A 151 -12.13 15.10 -14.12
CA SER A 151 -12.75 14.69 -12.88
C SER A 151 -11.73 14.19 -11.86
N VAL A 152 -12.02 14.39 -10.58
CA VAL A 152 -11.30 13.77 -9.46
C VAL A 152 -12.25 12.76 -8.82
N ILE A 153 -11.84 11.50 -8.72
CA ILE A 153 -12.66 10.43 -8.12
C ILE A 153 -11.94 9.92 -6.88
N ILE A 154 -12.60 10.10 -5.74
CA ILE A 154 -12.11 9.60 -4.46
C ILE A 154 -12.90 8.37 -4.10
N TYR A 155 -12.18 7.36 -3.64
CA TYR A 155 -12.71 6.11 -3.15
C TYR A 155 -12.32 5.96 -1.69
N ILE A 156 -13.29 5.80 -0.81
CA ILE A 156 -13.08 5.47 0.60
C ILE A 156 -13.79 4.15 0.91
N GLN A 157 -13.07 3.21 1.51
CA GLN A 157 -13.66 1.97 2.00
C GLN A 157 -14.53 2.27 3.22
N TYR A 158 -15.77 1.80 3.24
CA TYR A 158 -16.64 2.01 4.39
C TYR A 158 -16.20 1.10 5.55
N PRO A 159 -16.04 1.62 6.79
CA PRO A 159 -15.65 0.80 7.95
C PRO A 159 -16.71 -0.26 8.29
N LYS A 160 -16.28 -1.37 8.90
CA LYS A 160 -17.18 -2.50 9.20
C LYS A 160 -18.06 -2.26 10.43
N THR A 161 -17.55 -1.59 11.46
CA THR A 161 -18.28 -1.36 12.71
C THR A 161 -19.02 -0.03 12.70
N GLN A 162 -20.17 0.00 13.38
CA GLN A 162 -21.04 1.18 13.44
C GLN A 162 -20.33 2.41 14.05
N GLN A 163 -19.46 2.22 15.04
CA GLN A 163 -18.71 3.31 15.67
C GLN A 163 -17.70 3.94 14.69
N SER A 164 -16.94 3.13 13.95
CA SER A 164 -16.03 3.63 12.91
C SER A 164 -16.80 4.25 11.73
N GLN A 165 -18.00 3.75 11.42
CA GLN A 165 -18.87 4.37 10.41
C GLN A 165 -19.39 5.74 10.85
N LYS A 166 -19.77 5.89 12.13
CA LYS A 166 -20.17 7.18 12.70
C LYS A 166 -19.01 8.18 12.61
N LEU A 167 -17.81 7.76 12.99
CA LEU A 167 -16.61 8.57 12.87
C LEU A 167 -16.35 9.02 11.42
N LEU A 168 -16.49 8.12 10.44
CA LEU A 168 -16.35 8.50 9.03
C LEU A 168 -17.39 9.56 8.63
N LYS A 169 -18.64 9.38 9.09
CA LYS A 169 -19.74 10.31 8.81
C LYS A 169 -19.46 11.72 9.38
N ASP A 170 -18.95 11.77 10.60
CA ASP A 170 -18.59 13.03 11.27
C ASP A 170 -17.43 13.75 10.53
N MET A 171 -16.58 13.01 9.81
CA MET A 171 -15.47 13.57 9.02
C MET A 171 -15.83 13.95 7.58
N GLU A 172 -17.03 13.63 7.08
CA GLU A 172 -17.36 13.81 5.64
C GLU A 172 -17.26 15.28 5.19
N GLU A 173 -17.66 16.23 6.03
CA GLU A 173 -17.57 17.66 5.74
C GLU A 173 -16.10 18.11 5.65
N HIS A 174 -15.28 17.69 6.62
CA HIS A 174 -13.84 17.97 6.62
C HIS A 174 -13.12 17.34 5.43
N ILE A 175 -13.49 16.12 5.04
CA ILE A 175 -12.96 15.46 3.83
C ILE A 175 -13.28 16.30 2.61
N LYS A 176 -14.54 16.73 2.46
CA LYS A 176 -14.97 17.50 1.30
C LYS A 176 -14.24 18.85 1.21
N GLU A 177 -14.09 19.53 2.33
CA GLU A 177 -13.35 20.79 2.41
C GLU A 177 -11.89 20.60 2.00
N GLU A 178 -11.19 19.63 2.61
CA GLU A 178 -9.77 19.37 2.35
C GLU A 178 -9.51 18.99 0.90
N VAL A 179 -10.34 18.10 0.36
CA VAL A 179 -10.28 17.67 -1.04
C VAL A 179 -10.53 18.83 -2.01
N SER A 180 -11.46 19.73 -1.67
CA SER A 180 -11.78 20.92 -2.48
C SER A 180 -10.62 21.92 -2.45
N ASN A 181 -9.99 22.10 -1.29
CA ASN A 181 -8.81 22.96 -1.11
C ASN A 181 -7.63 22.47 -1.95
N GLN A 182 -7.42 21.16 -2.04
CA GLN A 182 -6.37 20.57 -2.90
C GLN A 182 -6.68 20.65 -4.40
N ASN A 183 -7.95 20.82 -4.77
CA ASN A 183 -8.41 20.76 -6.15
C ASN A 183 -9.30 21.98 -6.47
N PRO A 184 -8.76 23.22 -6.43
CA PRO A 184 -9.55 24.45 -6.54
C PRO A 184 -10.30 24.58 -7.87
N ASN A 185 -9.82 23.89 -8.91
CA ASN A 185 -10.40 23.88 -10.25
C ASN A 185 -11.53 22.84 -10.43
N TYR A 186 -12.03 22.23 -9.35
CA TYR A 186 -13.08 21.22 -9.39
C TYR A 186 -14.22 21.58 -8.43
N TYR A 187 -15.43 21.13 -8.75
CA TYR A 187 -16.61 21.16 -7.89
C TYR A 187 -16.93 19.75 -7.42
N PHE A 188 -17.00 19.54 -6.10
CA PHE A 188 -17.27 18.24 -5.50
C PHE A 188 -18.77 18.04 -5.22
N SER A 189 -19.31 16.92 -5.70
CA SER A 189 -20.67 16.48 -5.40
C SER A 189 -20.83 16.03 -3.94
N ALA A 190 -22.07 15.76 -3.54
CA ALA A 190 -22.33 15.02 -2.31
C ALA A 190 -21.69 13.61 -2.37
N PRO A 191 -21.33 13.01 -1.22
CA PRO A 191 -20.83 11.65 -1.17
C PRO A 191 -21.89 10.67 -1.70
N ASP A 192 -21.48 9.78 -2.59
CA ASP A 192 -22.31 8.70 -3.09
C ASP A 192 -21.89 7.38 -2.44
N ARG A 193 -22.81 6.74 -1.71
CA ARG A 193 -22.54 5.47 -1.02
C ARG A 193 -23.08 4.32 -1.85
N GLU A 194 -22.20 3.40 -2.20
CA GLU A 194 -22.55 2.18 -2.90
C GLU A 194 -22.00 0.96 -2.16
N GLY A 195 -22.90 0.25 -1.46
CA GLY A 195 -22.55 -0.90 -0.64
C GLY A 195 -21.56 -0.54 0.47
N ASN A 196 -20.34 -1.07 0.35
CA ASN A 196 -19.26 -0.94 1.33
C ASN A 196 -18.23 0.13 0.94
N SER A 197 -18.61 1.12 0.15
CA SER A 197 -17.70 2.16 -0.32
C SER A 197 -18.41 3.50 -0.46
N ILE A 198 -17.67 4.58 -0.21
CA ILE A 198 -18.10 5.96 -0.41
C ILE A 198 -17.26 6.57 -1.51
N TRP A 199 -17.92 7.32 -2.38
CA TRP A 199 -17.33 8.00 -3.52
C TRP A 199 -17.53 9.50 -3.41
N TYR A 200 -16.46 10.28 -3.63
CA TYR A 200 -16.57 11.72 -3.86
C TYR A 200 -16.13 12.01 -5.29
N ILE A 201 -16.94 12.78 -6.00
CA ILE A 201 -16.70 13.08 -7.42
C ILE A 201 -16.55 14.59 -7.57
N GLY A 202 -15.35 15.00 -7.96
CA GLY A 202 -15.06 16.36 -8.40
C GLY A 202 -15.20 16.45 -9.91
N THR A 203 -16.01 17.37 -10.43
CA THR A 203 -16.04 17.71 -11.86
C THR A 203 -15.34 19.05 -12.10
N ARG A 204 -14.55 19.16 -13.16
CA ARG A 204 -13.81 20.39 -13.46
C ARG A 204 -14.77 21.56 -13.69
N ARG A 205 -14.39 22.75 -13.20
CA ARG A 205 -15.10 24.01 -13.45
C ARG A 205 -15.07 24.41 -14.92
#